data_AF-A0A1X7LWD2-F1
#
_entry.id   AF-A0A1X7LWD2-F1
#
_cell.length_a   1.000
_cell.length_b   1.000
_cell.length_c   1.000
_cell.angle_alpha   90.00
_cell.angle_beta   90.00
_cell.angle_gamma   90.00
#
_symmetry.space_group_name_H-M   'P 1'
#
loop_
_entity.id
_entity.type
_entity.pdbx_description
1 polymer ?
#
loop_
_entity_poly.entity_id
_entity_poly.type
_entity_poly.pdbx_seq_one_letter_code
_entity_poly.pdbx_strand_id
1 'polypeptide(L)'
;MNRDPRLTLADLVAKKLQKQEKKRKTKDYFVPSLEGNVLIEQPEEAIVLKSMDMMGDGNLTSIVAAYDYLIYNSIAVFRDPELHKEYEIIDPIDIVSALLELNERFQIGEAITKMSGIEDLGNDVKN
;
A
#
# COMPACT_ATOMS: atom_id res chain seq x y z
N MET A 1 40.01 9.91 -6.56
CA MET A 1 39.76 9.25 -5.27
C MET A 1 38.75 8.14 -5.49
N ASN A 2 39.20 6.88 -5.43
CA ASN A 2 38.36 5.71 -5.65
C ASN A 2 37.69 5.38 -4.31
N ARG A 3 36.41 5.76 -4.12
CA ARG A 3 35.66 5.33 -2.93
C ARG A 3 35.23 3.90 -3.19
N ASP A 4 35.76 2.97 -2.39
CA ASP A 4 35.29 1.60 -2.32
C ASP A 4 33.76 1.62 -2.08
N PRO A 5 32.94 1.05 -2.97
CA PRO A 5 31.48 1.11 -2.85
C PRO A 5 30.93 0.23 -1.71
N ARG A 6 31.79 -0.52 -0.99
CA ARG A 6 31.38 -1.36 0.13
C ARG A 6 30.93 -0.53 1.33
N LEU A 7 29.70 -0.77 1.77
CA LEU A 7 29.16 -0.18 3.00
C LEU A 7 29.96 -0.67 4.21
N THR A 8 30.37 0.26 5.07
CA THR A 8 31.01 -0.06 6.34
C THR A 8 29.97 -0.32 7.44
N LEU A 9 30.39 -0.91 8.56
CA LEU A 9 29.54 -1.06 9.75
C LEU A 9 28.97 0.30 10.22
N ALA A 10 29.79 1.36 10.17
CA ALA A 10 29.36 2.71 10.54
C ALA A 10 28.24 3.22 9.60
N ASP A 11 28.35 2.95 8.30
CA ASP A 11 27.32 3.31 7.32
C ASP A 11 26.00 2.57 7.57
N LEU A 12 26.06 1.30 7.96
CA LEU A 12 24.88 0.50 8.29
C LEU A 12 24.21 0.95 9.59
N VAL A 13 25.00 1.32 10.61
CA VAL A 13 24.48 1.86 11.88
C VAL A 13 23.85 3.23 11.66
N ALA A 14 24.46 4.11 10.85
CA ALA A 14 23.86 5.39 10.48
C ALA A 14 22.52 5.22 9.73
N LYS A 15 22.42 4.19 8.87
CA LYS A 15 21.17 3.84 8.18
C LYS A 15 20.07 3.31 9.12
N LYS A 16 20.40 2.77 10.30
CA LYS A 16 19.41 2.32 11.28
C LYS A 16 18.48 3.46 11.69
N LEU A 17 19.04 4.65 11.94
CA LEU A 17 18.28 5.85 12.30
C LEU A 17 17.37 6.30 11.14
N GLN A 18 17.90 6.33 9.92
CA GLN A 18 17.11 6.68 8.72
C GLN A 18 15.97 5.68 8.43
N LYS A 19 16.17 4.39 8.70
CA LYS A 19 15.11 3.37 8.59
C LYS A 19 14.05 3.51 9.67
N GLN A 20 14.43 3.97 10.87
CA GLN A 20 13.50 4.23 11.96
C GLN A 20 12.67 5.51 11.75
N GLU A 21 13.21 6.53 11.08
CA GLU A 21 12.49 7.76 10.74
C GLU A 21 11.60 7.62 9.49
N LYS A 22 11.94 6.73 8.56
CA LYS A 22 11.10 6.40 7.37
C LYS A 22 9.74 5.76 7.70
N LYS A 23 9.36 5.68 8.97
CA LYS A 23 8.29 4.82 9.47
C LYS A 23 6.89 5.11 8.96
N ARG A 24 6.59 6.23 8.31
CA ARG A 24 5.25 6.50 7.73
C ARG A 24 5.38 7.43 6.53
N LYS A 25 5.69 6.88 5.35
CA LYS A 25 5.51 7.66 4.12
C LYS A 25 4.01 7.89 3.93
N THR A 26 3.61 9.12 3.70
CA THR A 26 2.26 9.46 3.31
C THR A 26 2.27 10.15 1.95
N LYS A 27 1.18 10.05 1.22
CA LYS A 27 1.01 10.70 -0.08
C LYS A 27 -0.46 10.98 -0.33
N ASP A 28 -0.76 12.18 -0.84
CA ASP A 28 -2.08 12.50 -1.39
C ASP A 28 -2.30 11.78 -2.72
N TYR A 29 -3.45 11.14 -2.87
CA TYR A 29 -3.86 10.44 -4.08
C TYR A 29 -5.23 10.94 -4.52
N PHE A 30 -5.29 11.45 -5.76
CA PHE A 30 -6.55 11.90 -6.34
C PHE A 30 -7.41 10.71 -6.78
N VAL A 31 -8.64 10.65 -6.29
CA VAL A 31 -9.63 9.63 -6.62
C VAL A 31 -10.72 10.28 -7.48
N PRO A 32 -10.81 9.95 -8.78
CA PRO A 32 -11.79 10.53 -9.68
C PRO A 32 -13.25 10.36 -9.23
N SER A 33 -13.64 9.17 -8.76
CA SER A 33 -15.01 8.88 -8.32
C SER A 33 -15.46 9.72 -7.11
N LEU A 34 -14.51 10.12 -6.26
CA LEU A 34 -14.76 10.95 -5.08
C LEU A 34 -14.54 12.45 -5.33
N GLU A 35 -14.12 12.83 -6.55
CA GLU A 35 -13.74 14.19 -6.93
C GLU A 35 -12.76 14.85 -5.94
N GLY A 36 -11.89 14.05 -5.32
CA GLY A 36 -11.13 14.47 -4.14
C GLY A 36 -9.83 13.70 -3.93
N ASN A 37 -9.01 14.16 -2.98
CA ASN A 37 -7.79 13.48 -2.57
C ASN A 37 -8.02 12.66 -1.31
N VAL A 38 -7.46 11.45 -1.29
CA VAL A 38 -7.33 10.63 -0.09
C VAL A 38 -5.86 10.60 0.34
N LEU A 39 -5.62 10.60 1.66
CA LEU A 39 -4.29 10.43 2.21
C LEU A 39 -3.97 8.94 2.30
N ILE A 40 -3.03 8.48 1.49
CA ILE A 40 -2.49 7.13 1.55
C ILE A 40 -1.31 7.11 2.52
N GLU A 41 -1.36 6.24 3.51
CA GLU A 41 -0.29 5.94 4.43
C GLU A 41 0.38 4.62 4.04
N GLN A 42 1.71 4.56 4.10
CA GLN A 42 2.43 3.31 3.93
C GLN A 42 2.00 2.33 5.05
N PRO A 43 1.42 1.17 4.70
CA PRO A 43 0.98 0.20 5.68
C PRO A 43 2.17 -0.50 6.36
N GLU A 44 1.88 -1.16 7.47
CA GLU A 44 2.86 -2.01 8.14
C GLU A 44 3.22 -3.22 7.28
N GLU A 45 4.46 -3.71 7.40
CA GLU A 45 4.96 -4.86 6.63
C GLU A 45 4.05 -6.10 6.77
N ALA A 46 3.49 -6.34 7.97
CA ALA A 46 2.57 -7.46 8.19
C ALA A 46 1.29 -7.37 7.35
N ILE A 47 0.76 -6.16 7.12
CA ILE A 47 -0.42 -5.94 6.27
C ILE A 47 -0.07 -6.22 4.82
N VAL A 48 1.10 -5.76 4.37
CA VAL A 48 1.59 -5.97 3.03
C VAL A 48 1.78 -7.46 2.76
N LEU A 49 2.50 -8.18 3.62
CA LEU A 49 2.73 -9.62 3.47
C LEU A 49 1.42 -10.40 3.46
N LYS A 50 0.48 -10.07 4.35
CA LYS A 50 -0.84 -10.70 4.35
C LYS A 50 -1.61 -10.43 3.06
N SER A 51 -1.53 -9.22 2.50
CA SER A 51 -2.16 -8.93 1.21
C SER A 51 -1.55 -9.76 0.08
N MET A 52 -0.23 -9.98 0.10
CA MET A 52 0.44 -10.85 -0.88
C MET A 52 0.00 -12.31 -0.73
N ASP A 53 -0.09 -12.81 0.49
CA ASP A 53 -0.62 -14.16 0.75
C ASP A 53 -2.06 -14.32 0.26
N MET A 54 -2.88 -13.27 0.40
CA MET A 54 -4.26 -13.24 -0.11
C MET A 54 -4.34 -13.32 -1.63
N MET A 55 -3.35 -12.79 -2.37
CA MET A 55 -3.34 -12.88 -3.84
C MET A 55 -3.23 -14.34 -4.32
N GLY A 56 -2.59 -15.21 -3.54
CA GLY A 56 -2.48 -16.66 -3.82
C GLY A 56 -1.94 -16.96 -5.22
N ASP A 57 -2.61 -17.85 -5.95
CA ASP A 57 -2.25 -18.25 -7.33
C ASP A 57 -2.58 -17.17 -8.40
N GLY A 58 -2.98 -15.96 -7.99
CA GLY A 58 -3.15 -14.82 -8.89
C GLY A 58 -4.45 -14.81 -9.70
N ASN A 59 -5.55 -15.40 -9.19
CA ASN A 59 -6.85 -15.19 -9.81
C ASN A 59 -7.36 -13.75 -9.54
N LEU A 60 -8.21 -13.24 -10.43
CA LEU A 60 -8.60 -11.83 -10.37
C LEU A 60 -9.36 -11.48 -9.08
N THR A 61 -10.20 -12.38 -8.58
CA THR A 61 -10.96 -12.18 -7.34
C THR A 61 -10.05 -12.07 -6.12
N SER A 62 -9.03 -12.93 -6.02
CA SER A 62 -8.07 -12.90 -4.92
C SER A 62 -7.18 -11.66 -4.97
N ILE A 63 -6.80 -11.21 -6.17
CA ILE A 63 -6.05 -9.97 -6.37
C ILE A 63 -6.87 -8.76 -5.90
N VAL A 64 -8.14 -8.66 -6.31
CA VAL A 64 -9.01 -7.55 -5.90
C VAL A 64 -9.22 -7.56 -4.38
N ALA A 65 -9.50 -8.72 -3.78
CA ALA A 65 -9.67 -8.84 -2.33
C ALA A 65 -8.39 -8.45 -1.56
N ALA A 66 -7.21 -8.79 -2.09
CA ALA A 66 -5.94 -8.38 -1.52
C ALA A 66 -5.74 -6.85 -1.59
N TYR A 67 -6.10 -6.23 -2.71
CA TYR A 67 -6.06 -4.77 -2.83
C TYR A 67 -7.08 -4.08 -1.93
N ASP A 68 -8.30 -4.60 -1.81
CA ASP A 68 -9.31 -4.04 -0.91
C ASP A 68 -8.83 -4.07 0.55
N TYR A 69 -8.25 -5.20 0.97
CA TYR A 69 -7.60 -5.30 2.28
C TYR A 69 -6.45 -4.28 2.45
N LEU A 70 -5.59 -4.15 1.44
CA LEU A 70 -4.45 -3.24 1.49
C LEU A 70 -4.89 -1.77 1.57
N ILE A 71 -5.87 -1.38 0.77
CA ILE A 71 -6.43 -0.03 0.71
C ILE A 71 -7.11 0.34 2.03
N TYR A 72 -7.96 -0.53 2.55
CA TYR A 72 -8.65 -0.33 3.83
C TYR A 72 -7.67 -0.03 4.98
N ASN A 73 -6.52 -0.71 4.99
CA ASN A 73 -5.49 -0.51 6.00
C ASN A 73 -4.57 0.70 5.73
N SER A 74 -4.57 1.24 4.52
CA SER A 74 -3.68 2.33 4.11
C SER A 74 -4.36 3.71 4.05
N ILE A 75 -5.71 3.76 4.09
CA ILE A 75 -6.48 5.01 4.07
C ILE A 75 -7.27 5.13 5.38
N ALA A 76 -6.85 6.05 6.26
CA ALA A 76 -7.42 6.15 7.61
C ALA A 76 -8.92 6.47 7.62
N VAL A 77 -9.39 7.36 6.73
CA VAL A 77 -10.79 7.76 6.66
C VAL A 77 -11.72 6.61 6.26
N PHE A 78 -11.22 5.59 5.55
CA PHE A 78 -12.02 4.40 5.20
C PHE A 78 -12.31 3.49 6.40
N ARG A 79 -11.65 3.72 7.54
CA ARG A 79 -11.90 2.98 8.78
C ARG A 79 -12.80 3.74 9.76
N ASP A 80 -13.37 4.86 9.31
CA ASP A 80 -14.22 5.68 10.14
C ASP A 80 -15.59 4.99 10.40
N PRO A 81 -15.98 4.77 11.67
CA PRO A 81 -17.24 4.10 11.98
C PRO A 81 -18.49 4.87 11.56
N GLU A 82 -18.43 6.21 11.50
CA GLU A 82 -19.53 7.03 11.00
C GLU A 82 -19.71 6.80 9.50
N LEU A 83 -18.61 6.74 8.75
CA LEU A 83 -18.63 6.41 7.33
C LEU A 83 -19.23 5.02 7.08
N HIS A 84 -18.83 3.99 7.85
CA HIS A 84 -19.39 2.65 7.72
C HIS A 84 -20.90 2.62 8.00
N LYS A 85 -21.34 3.38 9.00
CA LYS A 85 -22.76 3.48 9.35
C LYS A 85 -23.57 4.14 8.23
N GLU A 86 -23.11 5.24 7.65
CA GLU A 86 -23.81 5.95 6.57
C GLU A 86 -23.89 5.12 5.28
N TYR A 87 -22.90 4.26 5.04
CA TYR A 87 -22.87 3.33 3.89
C TYR A 87 -23.46 1.94 4.20
N GLU A 88 -24.04 1.73 5.38
CA GLU A 88 -24.63 0.45 5.83
C GLU A 88 -23.67 -0.75 5.73
N ILE A 89 -22.38 -0.50 5.96
CA ILE A 89 -21.29 -1.48 5.84
C ILE A 89 -21.31 -2.46 7.02
N ILE A 90 -21.32 -3.77 6.71
CA ILE A 90 -21.25 -4.85 7.70
C ILE A 90 -19.82 -5.37 7.83
N ASP A 91 -19.16 -5.73 6.71
CA ASP A 91 -17.74 -6.04 6.69
C ASP A 91 -16.97 -4.74 6.42
N PRO A 92 -16.10 -4.27 7.35
CA PRO A 92 -15.39 -3.02 7.18
C PRO A 92 -14.61 -2.89 5.86
N ILE A 93 -14.15 -3.99 5.24
CA ILE A 93 -13.42 -3.94 3.97
C ILE A 93 -14.34 -3.57 2.80
N ASP A 94 -15.64 -3.88 2.87
CA ASP A 94 -16.60 -3.62 1.79
C ASP A 94 -16.73 -2.12 1.47
N ILE A 95 -16.39 -1.25 2.42
CA ILE A 95 -16.34 0.21 2.22
C ILE A 95 -15.47 0.59 1.01
N VAL A 96 -14.40 -0.19 0.73
CA VAL A 96 -13.50 0.09 -0.38
C VAL A 96 -14.24 -0.06 -1.70
N SER A 97 -15.01 -1.14 -1.85
CA SER A 97 -15.83 -1.37 -3.05
C SER A 97 -17.06 -0.48 -3.14
N ALA A 98 -17.55 0.05 -2.01
CA ALA A 98 -18.65 1.01 -1.97
C ALA A 98 -18.23 2.42 -2.39
N LEU A 99 -16.96 2.78 -2.16
CA LEU A 99 -16.40 4.10 -2.47
C LEU A 99 -15.64 4.14 -3.80
N LEU A 100 -14.99 3.04 -4.19
CA LEU A 100 -14.04 3.02 -5.29
C LEU A 100 -14.48 2.09 -6.42
N GLU A 101 -14.28 2.57 -7.63
CA GLU A 101 -14.44 1.78 -8.84
C GLU A 101 -13.36 0.71 -8.94
N LEU A 102 -13.65 -0.37 -9.69
CA LEU A 102 -12.72 -1.50 -9.83
C LEU A 102 -11.32 -1.08 -10.29
N ASN A 103 -11.22 -0.19 -11.28
CA ASN A 103 -9.94 0.32 -11.77
C ASN A 103 -9.20 1.17 -10.73
N GLU A 104 -9.92 1.96 -9.93
CA GLU A 104 -9.33 2.77 -8.86
C GLU A 104 -8.72 1.87 -7.78
N ARG A 105 -9.40 0.78 -7.42
CA ARG A 105 -8.87 -0.24 -6.51
C ARG A 105 -7.56 -0.85 -7.01
N PHE A 106 -7.47 -1.18 -8.30
CA PHE A 106 -6.20 -1.65 -8.89
C PHE A 106 -5.10 -0.58 -8.79
N GLN A 107 -5.39 0.65 -9.22
CA GLN A 107 -4.39 1.71 -9.28
C GLN A 107 -3.88 2.13 -7.89
N ILE A 108 -4.77 2.21 -6.91
CA ILE A 108 -4.43 2.56 -5.52
C ILE A 108 -3.69 1.40 -4.87
N GLY A 109 -4.15 0.16 -5.05
CA GLY A 109 -3.48 -1.05 -4.56
C GLY A 109 -2.04 -1.18 -5.06
N GLU A 110 -1.82 -0.93 -6.35
CA GLU A 110 -0.46 -0.87 -6.92
C GLU A 110 0.37 0.29 -6.35
N ALA A 111 -0.24 1.46 -6.17
CA ALA A 111 0.46 2.62 -5.60
C ALA A 111 0.94 2.34 -4.17
N ILE A 112 0.11 1.69 -3.35
CA ILE A 112 0.46 1.29 -1.99
C ILE A 112 1.56 0.23 -1.98
N THR A 113 1.46 -0.77 -2.86
CA THR A 113 2.47 -1.83 -3.02
C THR A 113 3.84 -1.23 -3.38
N LYS A 114 3.88 -0.30 -4.33
CA LYS A 114 5.08 0.46 -4.72
C LYS A 114 5.62 1.33 -3.57
N MET A 115 4.74 2.02 -2.82
CA MET A 115 5.14 2.79 -1.64
C MET A 115 5.83 1.93 -0.57
N SER A 116 5.39 0.67 -0.46
CA SER A 116 5.90 -0.34 0.46
C SER A 116 7.22 -0.97 0.01
N GLY A 117 7.74 -0.59 -1.16
CA GLY A 117 9.01 -1.07 -1.69
C GLY A 117 8.92 -2.42 -2.40
N ILE A 118 7.70 -2.86 -2.72
CA ILE A 118 7.46 -3.98 -3.63
C ILE A 118 7.28 -3.37 -5.01
N GLU A 119 8.35 -3.41 -5.80
CA GLU A 119 8.25 -3.19 -7.23
C GLU A 119 7.90 -4.52 -7.91
N ASP A 120 7.24 -4.42 -9.06
CA ASP A 120 6.92 -5.54 -9.93
C ASP A 120 8.19 -6.40 -10.09
N LEU A 121 8.19 -7.65 -9.61
CA LEU A 121 9.33 -8.59 -9.68
C LEU A 121 9.71 -8.98 -11.13
N GLY A 122 9.21 -8.24 -12.11
CA GLY A 122 9.18 -8.60 -13.53
C GLY A 122 10.09 -7.80 -14.46
N ASN A 123 11.08 -7.00 -14.00
CA ASN A 123 11.97 -6.29 -14.94
C ASN A 123 13.42 -5.99 -14.48
N ASP A 124 14.01 -6.82 -13.62
CA ASP A 124 15.47 -6.76 -13.33
C ASP A 124 16.31 -7.78 -14.13
N VAL A 125 15.82 -8.20 -15.31
CA VAL A 125 16.66 -8.87 -16.31
C VAL A 125 16.63 -8.07 -17.61
N LYS A 126 17.39 -6.97 -17.64
CA LYS A 126 17.96 -6.47 -18.89
C LYS A 126 19.45 -6.79 -18.86
N ASN A 127 19.80 -7.92 -19.49
CA ASN A 127 21.15 -8.20 -19.98
C ASN A 127 21.62 -7.11 -20.94
#